data_AF-A0A9E5HLZ0-F1
#
_entry.id   AF-A0A9E5HLZ0-F1
#
_cell.length_a   1.000
_cell.length_b   1.000
_cell.length_c   1.000
_cell.angle_alpha   90.00
_cell.angle_beta   90.00
_cell.angle_gamma   90.00
#
_symmetry.space_group_name_H-M   'P 1'
#
loop_
_entity.id
_entity.type
_entity.pdbx_description
1 polymer ?
#
loop_
_entity_poly.entity_id
_entity_poly.type
_entity_poly.pdbx_seq_one_letter_code
_entity_poly.pdbx_strand_id
1 'polypeptide(L)' 'EADIYEVLTREPRHFGAISGLGLINMHLNEPEKALNSFKLLKEIHPFSEDATLFIPMLEESLGVRDL' A
#
# COMPACT_ATOMS: atom_id res chain seq x y z
N GLU A 1 12.07 -7.98 2.28
CA GLU A 1 13.24 -7.33 1.64
C GLU A 1 13.70 -6.17 2.50
N ALA A 2 14.99 -6.08 2.83
CA ALA A 2 15.53 -4.94 3.58
C ALA A 2 15.66 -3.66 2.72
N ASP A 3 15.69 -3.82 1.40
CA ASP A 3 15.96 -2.75 0.43
C ASP A 3 14.83 -1.69 0.38
N ILE A 4 13.58 -2.14 0.38
CA ILE A 4 12.42 -1.23 0.26
C ILE A 4 12.27 -0.27 1.45
N TYR A 5 12.65 -0.71 2.66
CA TYR A 5 12.63 0.13 3.85
C TYR A 5 13.76 1.16 3.85
N GLU A 6 14.93 0.80 3.30
CA GLU A 6 16.03 1.75 3.13
C GLU A 6 15.68 2.83 2.10
N VAL A 7 15.07 2.44 0.98
CA VAL A 7 14.54 3.38 -0.02
C VAL A 7 13.51 4.31 0.61
N LEU A 8 12.54 3.81 1.36
CA LEU A 8 11.52 4.65 2.03
C LEU A 8 12.10 5.52 3.14
N THR A 9 13.19 5.12 3.78
CA THR A 9 13.89 5.95 4.77
C THR A 9 14.55 7.16 4.12
N ARG A 10 15.11 6.99 2.92
CA ARG A 10 15.80 8.06 2.17
C ARG A 10 14.84 8.90 1.35
N GLU A 11 13.83 8.28 0.76
CA GLU A 11 12.84 8.87 -0.16
C GLU A 11 11.42 8.44 0.27
N PRO A 12 10.88 9.02 1.36
CA PRO A 12 9.61 8.58 1.96
C PRO A 12 8.38 8.80 1.06
N ARG A 13 8.53 9.54 -0.03
CA ARG A 13 7.47 9.79 -1.03
C ARG A 13 7.67 9.02 -2.32
N HIS A 14 8.57 8.02 -2.34
CA HIS A 14 8.79 7.19 -3.51
C HIS A 14 7.60 6.27 -3.76
N PHE A 15 6.63 6.73 -4.56
CA PHE A 15 5.37 6.04 -4.87
C PHE A 15 5.58 4.58 -5.34
N GLY A 16 6.59 4.30 -6.15
CA GLY A 16 6.89 2.94 -6.61
C GLY A 16 7.30 1.98 -5.48
N ALA A 17 8.06 2.45 -4.49
CA ALA A 17 8.45 1.65 -3.33
C ALA A 17 7.27 1.44 -2.37
N ILE A 18 6.39 2.43 -2.24
CA ILE A 18 5.16 2.30 -1.43
C ILE A 18 4.20 1.28 -2.06
N SER A 19 4.02 1.32 -3.39
CA SER A 19 3.23 0.31 -4.11
C SER A 19 3.83 -1.09 -3.96
N GLY A 20 5.16 -1.22 -4.17
CA GLY A 20 5.87 -2.48 -3.96
C GLY A 20 5.72 -3.03 -2.54
N LEU A 21 5.76 -2.17 -1.52
CA LEU A 21 5.54 -2.56 -0.12
C LEU A 21 4.11 -3.09 0.10
N GLY A 22 3.12 -2.45 -0.53
CA GLY A 22 1.73 -2.93 -0.53
C GLY A 22 1.61 -4.35 -1.09
N LEU A 23 2.22 -4.59 -2.25
CA LEU A 23 2.24 -5.90 -2.90
C LEU A 23 2.97 -6.97 -2.07
N ILE A 24 4.13 -6.63 -1.48
CA ILE A 24 4.86 -7.54 -0.59
C ILE A 24 3.98 -7.95 0.60
N ASN A 25 3.31 -6.99 1.23
CA ASN A 25 2.42 -7.28 2.36
C ASN A 25 1.23 -8.15 1.94
N MET A 26 0.69 -7.98 0.72
CA MET A 26 -0.33 -8.88 0.18
C MET A 26 0.21 -10.31 0.02
N HIS A 27 1.41 -10.47 -0.53
CA HIS A 27 2.06 -11.78 -0.68
C HIS A 27 2.36 -12.45 0.67
N LEU A 28 2.61 -11.66 1.71
CA LEU A 28 2.84 -12.14 3.08
C LEU A 28 1.54 -12.45 3.84
N ASN A 29 0.37 -12.33 3.22
CA ASN A 29 -0.95 -12.42 3.87
C ASN A 29 -1.09 -11.44 5.05
N GLU A 30 -0.56 -10.22 4.90
CA GLU A 30 -0.69 -9.11 5.86
C GLU A 30 -1.59 -8.01 5.26
N PRO A 31 -2.89 -8.26 5.04
CA PRO A 31 -3.79 -7.36 4.32
C PRO A 31 -3.94 -5.98 4.97
N GLU A 32 -3.86 -5.87 6.30
CA GLU A 32 -3.89 -4.59 7.01
C GLU A 32 -2.68 -3.70 6.66
N LYS A 33 -1.48 -4.29 6.60
CA LYS A 33 -0.26 -3.56 6.24
C LYS A 33 -0.24 -3.19 4.76
N ALA A 34 -0.77 -4.07 3.91
CA ALA A 34 -1.00 -3.77 2.51
C ALA A 34 -1.93 -2.56 2.34
N LEU A 35 -3.08 -2.57 3.05
CA LEU A 35 -4.05 -1.48 3.00
C LEU A 35 -3.43 -0.15 3.43
N ASN A 36 -2.67 -0.14 4.53
CA ASN A 36 -1.97 1.06 4.98
C ASN A 36 -0.98 1.59 3.94
N SER A 37 -0.26 0.70 3.26
CA SER A 37 0.68 1.08 2.19
C SER A 37 -0.05 1.74 1.02
N PHE A 38 -1.17 1.16 0.58
CA PHE A 38 -1.96 1.72 -0.52
C PHE A 38 -2.70 3.01 -0.12
N LYS A 39 -3.17 3.15 1.13
CA LYS A 39 -3.72 4.42 1.65
C LYS A 39 -2.67 5.52 1.61
N LEU A 40 -1.45 5.25 2.09
CA LEU A 40 -0.32 6.19 1.98
C LEU A 40 0.00 6.53 0.51
N LEU A 41 -0.02 5.53 -0.38
CA LEU A 41 0.17 5.76 -1.82
C LEU A 41 -0.90 6.70 -2.39
N LYS A 42 -2.17 6.55 -1.97
CA LYS A 42 -3.28 7.43 -2.39
C LYS A 42 -3.11 8.86 -1.88
N GLU A 43 -2.64 9.04 -0.65
CA GLU A 43 -2.39 10.38 -0.09
C GLU A 43 -1.29 11.12 -0.87
N ILE A 44 -0.22 10.41 -1.26
CA ILE A 44 0.92 11.01 -1.94
C ILE A 44 0.68 11.14 -3.45
N HIS A 45 -0.01 10.15 -4.05
CA HIS A 45 -0.34 10.09 -5.47
C HIS A 45 -1.84 9.75 -5.64
N PRO A 46 -2.73 10.77 -5.54
CA PRO A 46 -4.18 10.58 -5.58
C PRO A 46 -4.73 9.87 -6.83
N PHE A 47 -3.99 9.88 -7.93
CA PHE A 47 -4.37 9.23 -9.19
C PHE A 47 -3.68 7.88 -9.42
N SER A 48 -3.08 7.28 -8.37
CA SER A 48 -2.51 5.94 -8.45
C SER A 48 -3.56 4.90 -8.84
N GLU A 49 -3.30 4.17 -9.93
CA GLU A 49 -4.10 3.03 -10.37
C GLU A 49 -4.07 1.92 -9.32
N ASP A 50 -2.88 1.57 -8.82
CA ASP A 50 -2.68 0.57 -7.76
C ASP A 50 -3.53 0.88 -6.52
N ALA A 51 -3.43 2.10 -5.99
CA ALA A 51 -4.21 2.47 -4.80
C ALA A 51 -5.71 2.43 -5.06
N THR A 52 -6.15 2.83 -6.26
CA THR A 52 -7.57 2.82 -6.64
C THR A 52 -8.11 1.40 -6.81
N LEU A 53 -7.26 0.45 -7.21
CA LEU A 53 -7.62 -0.96 -7.36
C LEU A 53 -7.57 -1.73 -6.04
N PHE A 54 -6.47 -1.61 -5.28
CA PHE A 54 -6.19 -2.49 -4.15
C PHE A 54 -6.86 -2.06 -2.84
N ILE A 55 -7.06 -0.75 -2.60
CA ILE A 55 -7.75 -0.28 -1.39
C ILE A 55 -9.14 -0.91 -1.23
N PRO A 56 -10.08 -0.79 -2.21
CA PRO A 56 -11.42 -1.33 -2.03
C PRO A 56 -11.43 -2.86 -1.89
N MET A 57 -10.54 -3.55 -2.60
CA MET A 57 -10.40 -5.01 -2.53
C MET A 57 -9.92 -5.47 -1.13
N LEU A 58 -8.95 -4.76 -0.57
CA LEU A 58 -8.43 -5.06 0.77
C LEU A 58 -9.43 -4.69 1.86
N GLU A 59 -10.14 -3.57 1.73
CA GLU A 59 -11.22 -3.17 2.64
C GLU A 59 -12.36 -4.20 2.67
N GLU A 60 -12.74 -4.73 1.51
CA GLU A 60 -13.73 -5.81 1.42
C GLU A 60 -13.21 -7.10 2.07
N SER A 61 -11.97 -7.51 1.78
CA SER A 61 -11.36 -8.71 2.36
C SER A 61 -11.22 -8.64 3.88
N LEU A 62 -11.03 -7.44 4.43
CA LEU A 62 -10.89 -7.19 5.87
C LEU A 62 -12.24 -6.93 6.56
N GLY A 63 -13.33 -6.80 5.80
CA GLY A 63 -14.64 -6.42 6.34
C GLY A 63 -14.69 -4.98 6.89
N VAL A 64 -13.71 -4.16 6.56
CA VAL A 64 -13.62 -2.73 6.94
C VAL A 64 -14.13 -1.88 5.79
N ARG A 65 -15.42 -2.03 5.48
CA ARG A 65 -16.10 -1.05 4.66
C ARG A 65 -16.54 0.06 5.60
N ASP A 66 -15.93 1.25 5.49
CA ASP A 66 -16.48 2.44 6.13
C ASP A 66 -17.90 2.62 5.57
N LEU A 67 -18.89 2.29 6.41
CA LEU A 67 -20.33 2.48 6.15
C LEU A 67 -20.74 3.93 6.35
#